data_AF-A0A2E1CU73-F1
#
_entry.id   AF-A0A2E1CU73-F1
#
_cell.length_a   1.000
_cell.length_b   1.000
_cell.length_c   1.000
_cell.angle_alpha   90.00
_cell.angle_beta   90.00
_cell.angle_gamma   90.00
#
_symmetry.space_group_name_H-M   'P 1'
#
loop_
_entity.id
_entity.type
_entity.pdbx_description
1 polymer ?
#
loop_
_entity_poly.entity_id
_entity_poly.type
_entity_poly.pdbx_seq_one_letter_code
_entity_poly.pdbx_strand_id
1 'polypeptide(L)' 'MTELLVAFGLVLVLEGLLYALFPGGMKRTMAAALAQPETTIITMGVVAIAIGVLVVWLVKI' A
#
# COMPACT_ATOMS: atom_id res chain seq x y z
N MET A 1 -3.90 -8.72 -20.12
CA MET A 1 -4.68 -9.56 -19.17
C MET A 1 -3.82 -10.11 -18.04
N THR A 2 -2.61 -10.60 -18.30
CA THR A 2 -1.69 -11.12 -17.26
C THR A 2 -1.10 -10.03 -16.35
N GLU A 3 -0.96 -8.79 -16.83
CA GLU A 3 -0.34 -7.70 -16.07
C GLU A 3 -1.09 -7.37 -14.76
N LEU A 4 -2.42 -7.47 -14.75
CA LEU A 4 -3.21 -7.23 -13.53
C LEU A 4 -2.96 -8.33 -12.49
N LEU A 5 -2.88 -9.59 -12.93
CA LEU A 5 -2.55 -10.72 -12.05
C LEU A 5 -1.12 -10.61 -11.51
N VAL A 6 -0.17 -10.16 -12.34
CA VAL A 6 1.22 -9.90 -11.91
C VAL A 6 1.27 -8.77 -10.88
N ALA A 7 0.62 -7.63 -11.14
CA ALA A 7 0.57 -6.52 -10.21
C ALA A 7 -0.06 -6.94 -8.86
N PHE A 8 -1.16 -7.70 -8.90
CA PHE A 8 -1.80 -8.22 -7.70
C PHE A 8 -0.88 -9.19 -6.94
N GLY A 9 -0.20 -10.10 -7.64
CA GLY A 9 0.79 -11.01 -7.04
C GLY A 9 1.93 -10.26 -6.36
N LEU A 10 2.46 -9.20 -6.99
CA LEU A 10 3.53 -8.37 -6.42
C LEU A 10 3.08 -7.64 -5.15
N VAL A 11 1.85 -7.11 -5.11
CA VAL A 11 1.29 -6.47 -3.90
C VAL A 11 1.22 -7.48 -2.75
N LEU A 12 0.75 -8.71 -3.00
CA LEU A 12 0.70 -9.75 -1.98
C LEU A 12 2.09 -10.17 -1.46
N VAL A 13 3.07 -10.28 -2.36
CA VAL A 13 4.46 -10.60 -1.98
C VAL A 13 5.03 -9.48 -1.10
N LEU A 14 4.84 -8.22 -1.47
CA LEU A 14 5.35 -7.08 -0.72
C LEU A 14 4.70 -6.98 0.67
N GLU A 15 3.37 -7.07 0.75
CA GLU A 15 2.64 -7.10 2.02
C GLU A 15 3.13 -8.26 2.90
N GLY A 16 3.17 -9.49 2.36
CA GLY A 16 3.64 -10.66 3.09
C GLY A 16 5.10 -10.54 3.58
N LEU A 17 5.97 -9.93 2.78
CA LEU A 17 7.37 -9.69 3.15
C LEU A 17 7.49 -8.71 4.32
N LEU A 18 6.68 -7.64 4.33
CA LEU A 18 6.64 -6.69 5.44
C LEU A 18 6.18 -7.36 6.74
N TYR A 19 5.16 -8.22 6.68
CA TYR A 19 4.71 -8.98 7.84
C TYR A 19 5.77 -9.99 8.32
N ALA A 20 6.48 -10.66 7.41
CA ALA A 20 7.48 -11.67 7.75
C ALA A 20 8.78 -11.07 8.32
N LEU A 21 9.28 -9.99 7.71
CA LEU A 21 10.56 -9.37 8.13
C LEU A 21 10.38 -8.36 9.27
N PHE A 22 9.25 -7.63 9.30
CA PHE A 22 9.03 -6.53 10.25
C PHE A 22 7.69 -6.65 11.00
N PRO A 23 7.40 -7.78 11.68
CA PRO A 23 6.12 -8.00 12.35
C PRO A 23 5.84 -6.96 13.46
N GLY A 24 6.87 -6.46 14.13
CA GLY A 24 6.74 -5.40 15.13
C GLY A 24 6.38 -4.04 14.53
N GLY A 25 6.98 -3.70 13.38
CA GLY A 25 6.66 -2.48 12.64
C GLY A 25 5.21 -2.46 12.19
N MET A 26 4.74 -3.57 11.59
CA MET A 26 3.35 -3.69 11.14
C MET A 26 2.34 -3.61 12.29
N LYS A 27 2.62 -4.25 13.44
CA LYS A 27 1.75 -4.11 14.61
C LYS A 27 1.66 -2.65 15.10
N ARG A 28 2.76 -1.91 15.07
CA ARG A 28 2.78 -0.49 15.46
C ARG A 28 2.03 0.39 14.46
N THR A 29 2.18 0.16 13.15
CA THR A 29 1.47 0.93 12.13
C THR A 29 -0.03 0.69 12.21
N MET A 30 -0.47 -0.55 12.43
CA MET A 30 -1.89 -0.87 12.65
C MET A 30 -2.44 -0.17 13.91
N ALA A 31 -1.71 -0.20 15.02
CA ALA A 31 -2.12 0.51 16.23
C ALA A 31 -2.19 2.03 16.03
N ALA A 32 -1.25 2.60 15.28
CA ALA A 32 -1.26 4.02 14.93
C ALA A 32 -2.46 4.37 14.02
N ALA A 33 -2.80 3.51 13.07
CA ALA A 33 -3.95 3.69 12.18
C ALA A 33 -5.27 3.72 12.96
N LEU A 34 -5.44 2.84 13.96
CA LEU A 34 -6.63 2.82 14.82
C LEU A 34 -6.78 4.09 15.68
N ALA A 35 -5.68 4.78 15.97
CA ALA A 35 -5.69 6.03 16.72
C ALA A 35 -5.94 7.27 15.84
N GLN A 36 -5.93 7.13 14.52
CA GLN A 36 -6.17 8.25 13.61
C GLN A 36 -7.67 8.44 13.32
N PRO A 37 -8.12 9.69 13.12
CA PRO A 37 -9.46 9.96 12.60
C PRO A 37 -9.66 9.33 11.22
N GLU A 38 -10.87 8.84 10.96
CA GLU A 38 -11.24 8.19 9.69
C GLU A 38 -10.92 9.06 8.46
N THR A 39 -11.12 10.38 8.58
CA THR A 39 -10.80 11.35 7.53
C THR A 39 -9.33 11.36 7.13
N THR A 40 -8.42 11.10 8.07
CA THR A 40 -6.98 11.03 7.83
C THR A 40 -6.62 9.77 7.05
N ILE A 41 -7.21 8.63 7.42
CA ILE A 41 -7.02 7.35 6.71
C ILE A 41 -7.48 7.47 5.26
N ILE A 42 -8.67 8.06 5.04
CA ILE A 42 -9.21 8.30 3.69
C ILE A 42 -8.27 9.20 2.89
N THR A 43 -7.81 10.31 3.48
CA THR A 43 -6.92 11.25 2.79
C THR A 43 -5.60 10.59 2.40
N MET A 44 -5.00 9.82 3.30
CA MET A 44 -3.79 9.04 3.00
C MET A 44 -4.04 8.03 1.86
N GLY A 45 -5.19 7.36 1.86
CA GLY A 45 -5.59 6.46 0.77
C GLY A 45 -5.69 7.16 -0.59
N VAL A 46 -6.35 8.33 -0.63
CA VAL A 46 -6.47 9.12 -1.87
C VAL A 46 -5.11 9.58 -2.38
N VAL A 47 -4.23 10.05 -1.49
CA VAL A 47 -2.87 10.46 -1.84
C VAL A 47 -2.05 9.27 -2.38
N ALA A 48 -2.15 8.10 -1.74
CA ALA A 48 -1.47 6.89 -2.20
C ALA A 48 -1.95 6.45 -3.59
N ILE A 49 -3.26 6.52 -3.86
CA ILE A 49 -3.84 6.25 -5.19
C ILE A 49 -3.28 7.23 -6.22
N ALA A 50 -3.28 8.53 -5.94
CA ALA A 50 -2.78 9.54 -6.85
C ALA A 50 -1.30 9.32 -7.21
N ILE A 51 -0.46 9.02 -6.21
CA ILE A 51 0.96 8.70 -6.42
C ILE A 51 1.09 7.42 -7.24
N GLY A 52 0.33 6.36 -6.93
CA GLY A 52 0.36 5.11 -7.68
C GLY A 52 0.03 5.29 -9.16
N VAL A 53 -1.00 6.10 -9.46
CA VAL A 53 -1.36 6.44 -10.84
C VAL A 53 -0.24 7.23 -11.53
N LEU A 54 0.36 8.22 -10.86
CA LEU A 54 1.48 9.00 -11.41
C LEU A 54 2.70 8.11 -11.73
N VAL A 55 3.05 7.18 -10.84
CA VAL A 55 4.17 6.26 -11.07
C VAL A 55 3.89 5.35 -12.28
N VAL A 56 2.70 4.75 -12.36
CA VAL A 56 2.32 3.92 -13.51
C VAL A 56 2.34 4.73 -14.80
N TRP A 57 1.85 5.97 -14.77
CA TRP A 57 1.84 6.86 -15.92
C TRP A 57 3.26 7.19 -16.39
N LEU A 58 4.19 7.52 -15.47
CA LEU A 58 5.59 7.81 -15.80
C LEU A 58 6.36 6.59 -16.34
N VAL A 59 6.08 5.39 -15.83
CA VAL A 59 6.76 4.15 -16.27
C VAL A 59 6.22 3.64 -17.60
N LYS A 60 4.93 3.86 -17.90
CA LYS A 60 4.28 3.47 -19.16
C LYS A 60 4.26 4.59 -20.22
N ILE A 61 4.89 5.73 -19.95
CA ILE A 61 5.14 6.82 -20.92
C ILE A 61 6.32 6.46 -21.84
#